data_AF-F9YAM7-F1
#
_entry.id   AF-F9YAM7-F1
#
_cell.length_a   1.000
_cell.length_b   1.000
_cell.length_c   1.000
_cell.angle_alpha   90.00
_cell.angle_beta   90.00
_cell.angle_gamma   90.00
#
_symmetry.space_group_name_H-M   'P 1'
#
loop_
_entity.id
_entity.type
_entity.pdbx_description
1 polymer ?
#
loop_
_entity_poly.entity_id
_entity_poly.type
_entity_poly.pdbx_seq_one_letter_code
_entity_poly.pdbx_strand_id
1 'polypeptide(L)'
;MTALKQYSRLESFGLWRPALDAPARSVVVSFGNATLVLSDDSGRPLTHWSLPAIRALPRTDDATVSYSPDLTGDEQLTLDDALMIEALAKVMAALDAPQKRRLPLRLFVLGSLVTLAVAVMVFLPILVRNQTLSVVPLAKRAEIGATILGHMQAESGTSCRDPFGVRALDQLRRNALGPNWRGQIVVLPGPPFAPAVLPGRTIVLSQQAITRAADPAELAALVIATATAPTSADALRPLLEDAGFAATASLLTTGDLPQAPMVNYAHKLLEQSLPPVTAAGSTPVAGDVLNDNDWVGLLGICNN
;
A
#
# COMPACT_ATOMS: atom_id res chain seq x y z
N MET A 1 21.25 39.83 3.93
CA MET A 1 20.87 41.18 4.42
C MET A 1 22.06 41.68 5.23
N THR A 2 22.85 42.61 4.69
CA THR A 2 24.06 43.14 5.35
C THR A 2 23.72 44.40 6.17
N ALA A 3 24.54 44.72 7.16
CA ALA A 3 24.29 45.67 8.26
C ALA A 3 24.14 47.17 7.89
N LEU A 4 23.91 47.51 6.62
CA LEU A 4 24.17 48.86 6.07
C LEU A 4 22.95 49.61 5.51
N LYS A 5 21.74 49.38 6.04
CA LYS A 5 20.58 50.26 5.70
C LYS A 5 20.67 51.67 6.31
N GLN A 6 21.63 51.93 7.20
CA GLN A 6 21.69 53.13 8.03
C GLN A 6 22.69 54.20 7.56
N TYR A 7 23.53 53.93 6.54
CA TYR A 7 24.51 54.89 6.02
C TYR A 7 24.45 54.95 4.49
N SER A 8 24.41 56.16 3.91
CA SER A 8 24.44 56.38 2.45
C SER A 8 25.79 56.04 1.84
N ARG A 9 26.86 56.16 2.62
CA ARG A 9 28.25 55.81 2.28
C ARG A 9 29.04 55.70 3.60
N LEU A 10 29.83 54.63 3.77
CA LEU A 10 30.73 54.48 4.92
C LEU A 10 32.17 54.54 4.43
N GLU A 11 32.90 55.55 4.88
CA GLU A 11 34.31 55.78 4.53
C GLU A 11 35.12 56.05 5.80
N SER A 12 36.33 55.52 5.85
CA SER A 12 37.28 55.76 6.93
C SER A 12 38.69 55.90 6.38
N PHE A 13 39.59 56.49 7.15
CA PHE A 13 41.02 56.41 6.85
C PHE A 13 41.58 55.06 7.29
N GLY A 14 42.67 54.64 6.66
CA GLY A 14 43.39 53.43 7.01
C GLY A 14 44.83 53.47 6.52
N LEU A 15 45.66 52.59 7.07
CA LEU A 15 47.02 52.37 6.61
C LEU A 15 47.06 51.08 5.80
N TRP A 16 47.34 51.21 4.51
CA TRP A 16 47.44 50.07 3.61
C TRP A 16 48.90 49.76 3.28
N ARG A 17 49.24 48.48 3.40
CA ARG A 17 50.52 47.92 2.99
C ARG A 17 50.26 46.90 1.87
N PRO A 18 50.72 47.18 0.63
CA PRO A 18 50.46 46.29 -0.51
C PRO A 18 51.25 44.97 -0.49
N ALA A 19 52.39 44.94 0.20
CA ALA A 19 53.25 43.77 0.34
C ALA A 19 54.10 43.93 1.61
N LEU A 20 54.61 42.83 2.18
CA LEU A 20 55.40 42.82 3.42
C LEU A 20 56.57 43.82 3.43
N ASP A 21 57.27 43.95 2.29
CA ASP A 21 58.45 44.84 2.14
C ASP A 21 58.10 46.25 1.65
N ALA A 22 56.81 46.55 1.44
CA ALA A 22 56.37 47.84 0.96
C ALA A 22 56.05 48.81 2.11
N PRO A 23 56.31 50.12 1.94
CA PRO A 23 55.92 51.11 2.93
C PRO A 23 54.39 51.17 3.04
N ALA A 24 53.90 51.30 4.28
CA ALA A 24 52.49 51.56 4.54
C ALA A 24 52.14 52.98 4.04
N ARG A 25 50.99 53.11 3.38
CA ARG A 25 50.49 54.38 2.86
C ARG A 25 49.10 54.67 3.41
N SER A 26 48.83 55.96 3.66
CA SER A 26 47.48 56.41 4.00
C SER A 26 46.54 56.17 2.82
N VAL A 27 45.38 55.59 3.10
CA VAL A 27 44.31 55.35 2.13
C VAL A 27 42.97 55.73 2.70
N VAL A 28 42.06 56.13 1.81
CA VAL A 28 40.63 56.22 2.10
C VAL A 28 39.98 54.89 1.77
N VAL A 29 39.34 54.29 2.76
CA VAL A 29 38.66 52.99 2.67
C VAL A 29 37.17 53.25 2.50
N SER A 30 36.60 52.84 1.38
CA SER A 30 35.18 52.96 1.09
C SER A 30 34.50 51.60 1.12
N PHE A 31 33.48 51.47 1.97
CA PHE A 31 32.70 50.25 2.11
C PHE A 31 31.57 50.20 1.07
N GLY A 32 31.61 49.22 0.17
CA GLY A 32 30.58 48.98 -0.85
C GLY A 32 29.63 47.83 -0.49
N ASN A 33 28.78 47.44 -1.44
CA ASN A 33 27.81 46.36 -1.23
C ASN A 33 28.45 44.96 -1.09
N ALA A 34 29.52 44.71 -1.85
CA ALA A 34 30.22 43.42 -1.89
C ALA A 34 31.75 43.57 -1.88
N THR A 35 32.25 44.81 -1.87
CA THR A 35 33.67 45.12 -2.03
C THR A 35 34.08 46.23 -1.07
N LEU A 36 35.32 46.17 -0.59
CA LEU A 36 36.02 47.25 0.09
C LEU A 36 36.97 47.91 -0.92
N VAL A 37 36.83 49.21 -1.16
CA VAL A 37 37.67 49.93 -2.14
C VAL A 37 38.66 50.80 -1.37
N LEU A 38 39.94 50.69 -1.69
CA LEU A 38 41.00 51.51 -1.10
C LEU A 38 41.44 52.54 -2.15
N SER A 39 41.41 53.81 -1.80
CA SER A 39 41.75 54.93 -2.69
C SER A 39 42.83 55.82 -2.07
N ASP A 40 43.57 56.55 -2.91
CA ASP A 40 44.48 57.59 -2.44
C ASP A 40 43.72 58.86 -1.97
N ASP A 41 44.45 59.83 -1.42
CA ASP A 41 43.88 61.11 -0.95
C ASP A 41 43.25 61.96 -2.07
N SER A 42 43.56 61.66 -3.33
CA SER A 42 42.97 62.28 -4.52
C SER A 42 41.73 61.52 -5.04
N GLY A 43 41.29 60.48 -4.32
CA GLY A 43 40.13 59.66 -4.67
C GLY A 43 40.38 58.67 -5.82
N ARG A 44 41.64 58.41 -6.20
CA ARG A 44 41.97 57.40 -7.21
C ARG A 44 41.97 56.02 -6.57
N PRO A 45 41.21 55.04 -7.09
CA PRO A 45 41.19 53.69 -6.54
C PRO A 45 42.55 53.01 -6.76
N LEU A 46 43.13 52.51 -5.67
CA LEU A 46 44.39 51.77 -5.66
C LEU A 46 44.15 50.27 -5.80
N THR A 47 43.20 49.73 -5.03
CA THR A 47 42.83 48.31 -5.03
C THR A 47 41.38 48.12 -4.56
N HIS A 48 40.85 46.92 -4.79
CA HIS A 48 39.54 46.52 -4.30
C HIS A 48 39.61 45.11 -3.70
N TRP A 49 38.99 44.92 -2.54
CA TRP A 49 38.91 43.64 -1.86
C TRP A 49 37.48 43.11 -1.89
N SER A 50 37.33 41.81 -2.10
CA SER A 50 36.03 41.12 -1.97
C SER A 50 35.70 40.94 -0.49
N LEU A 51 34.58 41.50 0.00
CA LEU A 51 34.22 41.42 1.43
C LEU A 51 34.23 39.97 1.99
N PRO A 52 33.77 38.93 1.24
CA PRO A 52 33.87 37.54 1.68
C PRO A 52 35.28 36.97 1.81
N ALA A 53 36.27 37.60 1.18
CA ALA A 53 37.67 37.15 1.24
C ALA A 53 38.43 37.80 2.40
N ILE A 54 37.92 38.91 2.95
CA ILE A 54 38.58 39.66 4.02
C ILE A 54 38.58 38.84 5.32
N ARG A 55 39.73 38.79 5.96
CA ARG A 55 39.90 38.19 7.28
C ARG A 55 40.60 39.16 8.21
N ALA A 56 40.21 39.13 9.48
CA ALA A 56 40.93 39.83 10.53
C ALA A 56 42.21 39.05 10.86
N LEU A 57 43.34 39.75 10.89
CA LEU A 57 44.61 39.24 11.38
C LEU A 57 44.65 39.29 12.92
N PRO A 58 45.51 38.51 13.59
CA PRO A 58 45.66 38.57 15.04
C PRO A 58 45.96 40.00 15.52
N ARG A 59 45.21 40.44 16.53
CA ARG A 59 45.31 41.81 17.04
C ARG A 59 46.67 42.05 17.69
N THR A 60 47.38 43.08 17.25
CA THR A 60 48.67 43.49 17.83
C THR A 60 48.51 44.60 18.88
N ASP A 61 47.45 45.40 18.80
CA ASP A 61 47.13 46.49 19.74
C ASP A 61 45.60 46.66 19.86
N ASP A 62 45.10 47.11 21.01
CA ASP A 62 43.66 47.26 21.30
C ASP A 62 43.00 48.42 20.53
N ALA A 63 43.79 49.37 20.02
CA ALA A 63 43.28 50.52 19.27
C ALA A 63 43.05 50.25 17.77
N THR A 64 43.72 49.24 17.19
CA THR A 64 43.68 49.00 15.73
C THR A 64 43.32 47.56 15.38
N VAL A 65 42.79 47.35 14.17
CA VAL A 65 42.53 46.02 13.60
C VAL A 65 43.11 45.95 12.20
N SER A 66 43.93 44.93 11.96
CA SER A 66 44.50 44.65 10.65
C SER A 66 43.70 43.58 9.92
N TYR A 67 43.42 43.83 8.65
CA TYR A 67 42.69 42.95 7.76
C TYR A 67 43.55 42.55 6.56
N SER A 68 43.30 41.37 6.01
CA SER A 68 43.95 40.89 4.79
C SER A 68 42.93 40.24 3.85
N PRO A 69 43.07 40.39 2.52
CA PRO A 69 42.19 39.75 1.52
C PRO A 69 42.64 38.33 1.17
N ASP A 70 43.81 37.87 1.65
CA ASP A 70 44.40 36.58 1.32
C ASP A 70 44.70 35.75 2.59
N LEU A 71 45.24 34.55 2.37
CA LEU A 71 45.65 33.62 3.45
C LEU A 71 47.08 33.85 3.93
N THR A 72 47.90 34.53 3.13
CA THR A 72 49.33 34.72 3.41
C THR A 72 49.59 35.93 4.30
N GLY A 73 48.66 36.89 4.34
CA GLY A 73 48.79 38.13 5.08
C GLY A 73 49.73 39.12 4.42
N ASP A 74 50.01 38.97 3.12
CA ASP A 74 51.01 39.78 2.42
C ASP A 74 50.50 41.22 2.19
N GLU A 75 49.22 41.32 1.83
CA GLU A 75 48.50 42.58 1.73
C GLU A 75 47.72 42.86 3.03
N GLN A 76 47.95 44.03 3.63
CA GLN A 76 47.37 44.38 4.93
C GLN A 76 46.74 45.77 4.92
N LEU A 77 45.59 45.89 5.59
CA LEU A 77 44.91 47.15 5.84
C LEU A 77 44.66 47.28 7.34
N THR A 78 45.29 48.27 7.95
CA THR A 78 45.09 48.61 9.37
C THR A 78 44.08 49.74 9.49
N LEU A 79 43.06 49.53 10.31
CA LEU A 79 41.99 50.48 10.59
C LEU A 79 41.94 50.80 12.09
N ASP A 80 41.62 52.05 12.42
CA ASP A 80 41.39 52.55 13.78
C ASP A 80 39.95 53.07 13.99
N ASP A 81 39.17 53.20 12.91
CA ASP A 81 37.77 53.62 12.97
C ASP A 81 36.87 52.49 13.50
N ALA A 82 36.32 52.70 14.70
CA ALA A 82 35.47 51.73 15.38
C ALA A 82 34.20 51.36 14.59
N LEU A 83 33.62 52.30 13.83
CA LEU A 83 32.40 52.08 13.07
C LEU A 83 32.70 51.23 11.82
N MET A 84 33.80 51.49 11.12
CA MET A 84 34.28 50.67 10.01
C MET A 84 34.61 49.24 10.45
N ILE A 85 35.31 49.10 11.58
CA ILE A 85 35.66 47.79 12.18
C ILE A 85 34.39 47.00 12.53
N GLU A 86 33.40 47.65 13.17
CA GLU A 86 32.13 47.01 13.53
C GLU A 86 31.34 46.58 12.28
N ALA A 87 31.33 47.40 11.23
CA ALA A 87 30.67 47.09 9.97
C ALA A 87 31.27 45.85 9.29
N LEU A 88 32.61 45.78 9.21
CA LEU A 88 33.32 44.62 8.66
C LEU A 88 33.05 43.36 9.48
N ALA A 89 33.11 43.45 10.82
CA ALA A 89 32.83 42.32 11.71
C ALA A 89 31.41 41.77 11.54
N LYS A 90 30.40 42.64 11.38
CA LYS A 90 29.01 42.20 11.13
C LYS A 90 28.85 41.47 9.80
N VAL A 91 29.53 41.92 8.75
CA VAL A 91 29.46 41.26 7.45
C VAL A 91 30.16 39.90 7.48
N MET A 92 31.36 39.82 8.08
CA MET A 92 32.05 38.54 8.28
C MET A 92 31.19 37.55 9.07
N ALA A 93 30.60 37.97 10.19
CA ALA A 93 29.71 37.12 11.00
C ALA A 93 28.45 36.66 10.24
N ALA A 94 27.90 37.49 9.36
CA ALA A 94 26.76 37.13 8.53
C ALA A 94 27.11 36.13 7.42
N LEU A 95 28.36 36.13 6.94
CA LEU A 95 28.85 35.19 5.93
C LEU A 95 29.23 33.83 6.55
N ASP A 96 29.70 33.82 7.80
CA ASP A 96 29.99 32.58 8.55
C ASP A 96 28.74 31.89 9.10
N ALA A 97 27.56 32.50 8.98
CA ALA A 97 26.32 31.93 9.48
C ALA A 97 26.01 30.58 8.77
N PRO A 98 25.82 29.47 9.51
CA PRO A 98 25.57 28.18 8.92
C PRO A 98 24.26 28.21 8.12
N GLN A 99 24.36 27.99 6.81
CA GLN A 99 23.22 27.88 5.91
C GLN A 99 22.31 26.74 6.43
N LYS A 100 21.08 27.07 6.89
CA LYS A 100 20.11 26.06 7.33
C LYS A 100 19.86 25.08 6.18
N ARG A 101 20.36 23.85 6.34
CA ARG A 101 20.13 22.75 5.40
C ARG A 101 18.63 22.52 5.30
N ARG A 102 18.00 23.00 4.23
CA ARG A 102 16.60 22.69 3.93
C ARG A 102 16.54 21.19 3.67
N LEU A 103 15.74 20.46 4.46
CA LEU A 103 15.38 19.07 4.16
C LEU A 103 14.92 19.04 2.69
N PRO A 104 15.47 18.17 1.83
CA PRO A 104 15.16 18.25 0.42
C PRO A 104 13.70 17.86 0.24
N LEU A 105 12.84 18.83 -0.05
CA LEU A 105 11.43 18.68 -0.39
C LEU A 105 11.18 17.51 -1.36
N ARG A 106 12.18 17.20 -2.21
CA ARG A 106 12.23 16.04 -3.09
C ARG A 106 12.01 14.70 -2.38
N LEU A 107 12.57 14.46 -1.19
CA LEU A 107 12.38 13.20 -0.45
C LEU A 107 10.94 13.04 0.04
N PHE A 108 10.31 14.12 0.49
CA PHE A 108 8.91 14.11 0.90
C PHE A 108 7.96 13.87 -0.29
N VAL A 109 8.21 14.55 -1.42
CA VAL A 109 7.42 14.35 -2.64
C VAL A 109 7.55 12.91 -3.14
N LEU A 110 8.77 12.38 -3.21
CA LEU A 110 9.00 11.00 -3.66
C LEU A 110 8.35 9.99 -2.70
N GLY A 111 8.48 10.19 -1.39
CA GLY A 111 7.84 9.35 -0.38
C GLY A 111 6.31 9.37 -0.49
N SER A 112 5.71 10.52 -0.76
CA SER A 112 4.25 10.65 -0.96
C SER A 112 3.76 9.93 -2.22
N LEU A 113 4.54 9.95 -3.30
CA LEU A 113 4.23 9.24 -4.55
C LEU A 113 4.29 7.73 -4.39
N VAL A 114 5.32 7.23 -3.69
CA VAL A 114 5.47 5.79 -3.40
C VAL A 114 4.34 5.31 -2.49
N THR A 115 4.03 6.04 -1.43
CA THR A 115 2.93 5.68 -0.52
C THR A 115 1.57 5.69 -1.23
N LEU A 116 1.31 6.66 -2.10
CA LEU A 116 0.09 6.68 -2.92
C LEU A 116 0.04 5.49 -3.88
N ALA A 117 1.14 5.16 -4.56
CA ALA A 117 1.20 4.00 -5.47
C ALA A 117 0.92 2.68 -4.74
N VAL A 118 1.51 2.50 -3.55
CA VAL A 118 1.26 1.32 -2.70
C VAL A 118 -0.19 1.29 -2.25
N ALA A 119 -0.75 2.43 -1.82
CA ALA A 119 -2.16 2.51 -1.43
C ALA A 119 -3.10 2.14 -2.58
N VAL A 120 -2.87 2.66 -3.80
CA VAL A 120 -3.67 2.30 -4.97
C VAL A 120 -3.56 0.80 -5.26
N MET A 121 -2.36 0.23 -5.23
CA MET A 121 -2.14 -1.18 -5.55
C MET A 121 -2.81 -2.13 -4.53
N VAL A 122 -2.89 -1.74 -3.26
CA VAL A 122 -3.54 -2.54 -2.20
C VAL A 122 -5.06 -2.31 -2.14
N PHE A 123 -5.53 -1.07 -2.26
CA PHE A 123 -6.94 -0.74 -2.04
C PHE A 123 -7.81 -0.82 -3.30
N LEU A 124 -7.27 -0.58 -4.50
CA LEU A 124 -8.04 -0.66 -5.75
C LEU A 124 -8.62 -2.06 -6.01
N PRO A 125 -7.89 -3.17 -5.79
CA PRO A 125 -8.44 -4.51 -5.96
C PRO A 125 -9.61 -4.79 -5.02
N ILE A 126 -9.53 -4.29 -3.78
CA ILE A 126 -10.57 -4.46 -2.76
C ILE A 126 -11.84 -3.71 -3.16
N LEU A 127 -11.69 -2.48 -3.68
CA LEU A 127 -12.82 -1.64 -4.07
C LEU A 127 -13.55 -2.20 -5.29
N VAL A 128 -12.80 -2.63 -6.32
CA VAL A 128 -13.36 -3.23 -7.54
C VAL A 128 -14.08 -4.54 -7.21
N ARG A 129 -13.52 -5.35 -6.32
CA ARG A 129 -14.10 -6.62 -5.89
C ARG A 129 -15.44 -6.47 -5.17
N ASN A 130 -15.55 -5.50 -4.27
CA ASN A 130 -16.82 -5.26 -3.57
C ASN A 130 -17.93 -4.82 -4.53
N GLN A 131 -17.59 -4.09 -5.61
CA GLN A 131 -18.55 -3.70 -6.63
C GLN A 131 -18.95 -4.86 -7.56
N THR A 132 -18.06 -5.79 -7.90
CA THR A 132 -18.46 -7.02 -8.62
C THR A 132 -19.54 -7.80 -7.87
N LEU A 133 -19.39 -7.92 -6.55
CA LEU A 133 -20.31 -8.70 -5.73
C LEU A 133 -21.70 -8.05 -5.64
N SER A 134 -21.83 -6.74 -5.86
CA SER A 134 -23.15 -6.08 -5.90
C SER A 134 -23.81 -6.10 -7.28
N VAL A 135 -23.02 -6.21 -8.36
CA VAL A 135 -23.51 -6.03 -9.73
C VAL A 135 -23.77 -7.34 -10.48
N VAL A 136 -23.07 -8.44 -10.14
CA VAL A 136 -23.23 -9.71 -10.87
C VAL A 136 -24.60 -10.36 -10.59
N PRO A 137 -25.49 -10.48 -11.59
CA PRO A 137 -26.83 -11.05 -11.41
C PRO A 137 -26.79 -12.52 -10.98
N LEU A 138 -27.84 -12.98 -10.28
CA LEU A 138 -27.94 -14.37 -9.82
C LEU A 138 -27.84 -15.38 -10.97
N ALA A 139 -28.36 -15.05 -12.16
CA ALA A 139 -28.26 -15.88 -13.35
C ALA A 139 -26.80 -16.15 -13.74
N LYS A 140 -25.95 -15.12 -13.77
CA LYS A 140 -24.53 -15.27 -14.09
C LYS A 140 -23.78 -16.05 -13.01
N ARG A 141 -24.14 -15.85 -11.74
CA ARG A 141 -23.59 -16.68 -10.65
C ARG A 141 -23.92 -18.15 -10.85
N ALA A 142 -25.15 -18.48 -11.24
CA ALA A 142 -25.54 -19.87 -11.50
C ALA A 142 -24.80 -20.48 -12.69
N GLU A 143 -24.55 -19.72 -13.75
CA GLU A 143 -23.74 -20.16 -14.89
C GLU A 143 -22.29 -20.45 -14.50
N ILE A 144 -21.67 -19.57 -13.71
CA ILE A 144 -20.31 -19.76 -13.19
C ILE A 144 -20.28 -21.02 -12.30
N GLY A 145 -21.26 -21.18 -11.41
CA GLY A 145 -21.35 -22.36 -10.55
C GLY A 145 -21.54 -23.67 -11.33
N ALA A 146 -22.38 -23.66 -12.38
CA ALA A 146 -22.56 -24.82 -13.25
C ALA A 146 -21.26 -25.19 -14.00
N THR A 147 -20.50 -24.18 -14.43
CA THR A 147 -19.18 -24.38 -15.07
C THR A 147 -18.19 -25.02 -14.09
N ILE A 148 -18.10 -24.51 -12.86
CA ILE A 148 -17.25 -25.10 -11.81
C ILE A 148 -17.67 -26.53 -11.50
N LEU A 149 -18.98 -26.79 -11.37
CA LEU A 149 -19.51 -28.13 -11.15
C LEU A 149 -19.11 -29.09 -12.28
N GLY A 150 -19.13 -28.63 -13.54
CA GLY A 150 -18.67 -29.42 -14.68
C GLY A 150 -17.20 -29.82 -14.57
N HIS A 151 -16.33 -28.90 -14.13
CA HIS A 151 -14.92 -29.21 -13.86
C HIS A 151 -14.75 -30.18 -12.69
N MET A 152 -15.52 -30.03 -11.61
CA MET A 152 -15.52 -31.00 -10.50
C MET A 152 -15.97 -32.40 -10.98
N GLN A 153 -16.97 -32.46 -11.86
CA GLN A 153 -17.47 -33.72 -12.43
C GLN A 153 -16.46 -34.39 -13.36
N ALA A 154 -15.63 -33.62 -14.05
CA ALA A 154 -14.56 -34.17 -14.89
C ALA A 154 -13.52 -34.94 -14.07
N GLU A 155 -13.25 -34.52 -12.83
CA GLU A 155 -12.27 -35.16 -11.93
C GLU A 155 -12.89 -36.24 -11.03
N SER A 156 -14.07 -35.97 -10.47
CA SER A 156 -14.72 -36.84 -9.48
C SER A 156 -15.71 -37.84 -10.07
N GLY A 157 -16.23 -37.56 -11.27
CA GLY A 157 -17.26 -38.32 -11.97
C GLY A 157 -18.59 -37.56 -12.06
N THR A 158 -19.48 -38.04 -12.92
CA THR A 158 -20.79 -37.41 -13.15
C THR A 158 -21.66 -37.44 -11.90
N SER A 159 -22.47 -36.39 -11.66
CA SER A 159 -23.37 -36.34 -10.50
C SER A 159 -24.24 -37.60 -10.37
N CYS A 160 -24.36 -38.11 -9.15
CA CYS A 160 -25.22 -39.24 -8.82
C CYS A 160 -26.70 -38.86 -9.00
N ARG A 161 -27.49 -39.73 -9.65
CA ARG A 161 -28.84 -39.40 -10.13
C ARG A 161 -29.84 -40.56 -9.99
N ASP A 162 -29.63 -41.49 -9.06
CA ASP A 162 -30.65 -42.51 -8.79
C ASP A 162 -32.00 -41.84 -8.44
N PRO A 163 -33.13 -42.25 -9.05
CA PRO A 163 -34.41 -41.58 -8.85
C PRO A 163 -34.91 -41.57 -7.40
N PHE A 164 -34.64 -42.62 -6.61
CA PHE A 164 -35.02 -42.68 -5.20
C PHE A 164 -34.11 -41.79 -4.37
N GLY A 165 -32.80 -41.85 -4.61
CA GLY A 165 -31.83 -40.99 -3.95
C GLY A 165 -32.05 -39.50 -4.21
N VAL A 166 -32.37 -39.10 -5.44
CA VAL A 166 -32.65 -37.70 -5.79
C VAL A 166 -33.91 -37.18 -5.10
N ARG A 167 -34.97 -38.00 -4.99
CA ARG A 167 -36.20 -37.62 -4.26
C ARG A 167 -35.92 -37.43 -2.77
N ALA A 168 -35.19 -38.37 -2.17
CA ALA A 168 -34.79 -38.28 -0.77
C ALA A 168 -33.91 -37.05 -0.51
N LEU A 169 -32.95 -36.76 -1.40
CA LEU A 169 -32.08 -35.58 -1.31
C LEU A 169 -32.88 -34.28 -1.37
N ASP A 170 -33.91 -34.21 -2.20
CA ASP A 170 -34.78 -33.04 -2.30
C ASP A 170 -35.67 -32.88 -1.06
N GLN A 171 -36.09 -33.98 -0.44
CA GLN A 171 -36.81 -33.96 0.84
C GLN A 171 -35.92 -33.50 2.00
N LEU A 172 -34.69 -34.03 2.07
CA LEU A 172 -33.67 -33.55 3.01
C LEU A 172 -33.46 -32.04 2.87
N ARG A 173 -33.28 -31.56 1.64
CA ARG A 173 -33.10 -30.13 1.34
C ARG A 173 -34.26 -29.29 1.87
N ARG A 174 -35.51 -29.69 1.61
CA ARG A 174 -36.71 -28.98 2.07
C ARG A 174 -36.81 -28.95 3.60
N ASN A 175 -36.55 -30.07 4.24
CA ASN A 175 -36.71 -30.22 5.68
C ASN A 175 -35.58 -29.53 6.46
N ALA A 176 -34.34 -29.59 5.95
CA ALA A 176 -33.18 -29.00 6.61
C ALA A 176 -33.04 -27.49 6.36
N LEU A 177 -33.26 -27.02 5.12
CA LEU A 177 -33.02 -25.62 4.73
C LEU A 177 -34.31 -24.78 4.64
N GLY A 178 -35.47 -25.43 4.73
CA GLY A 178 -36.78 -24.80 4.60
C GLY A 178 -37.20 -24.47 3.17
N PRO A 179 -38.47 -24.11 2.96
CA PRO A 179 -39.04 -23.85 1.63
C PRO A 179 -38.48 -22.58 0.96
N ASN A 180 -37.87 -21.67 1.73
CA ASN A 180 -37.31 -20.43 1.22
C ASN A 180 -35.94 -20.62 0.56
N TRP A 181 -35.29 -21.76 0.77
CA TRP A 181 -34.04 -22.06 0.09
C TRP A 181 -34.29 -22.53 -1.35
N ARG A 182 -33.99 -21.66 -2.31
CA ARG A 182 -34.19 -21.90 -3.76
C ARG A 182 -32.99 -22.56 -4.47
N GLY A 183 -32.03 -23.07 -3.71
CA GLY A 183 -30.86 -23.78 -4.24
C GLY A 183 -31.12 -25.27 -4.47
N GLN A 184 -30.13 -25.94 -5.04
CA GLN A 184 -30.13 -27.40 -5.26
C GLN A 184 -28.96 -28.06 -4.51
N ILE A 185 -29.08 -29.36 -4.24
CA ILE A 185 -27.99 -30.18 -3.69
C ILE A 185 -27.58 -31.18 -4.76
N VAL A 186 -26.29 -31.28 -5.04
CA VAL A 186 -25.71 -32.21 -6.01
C VAL A 186 -24.72 -33.11 -5.30
N VAL A 187 -24.80 -34.40 -5.57
CA VAL A 187 -23.88 -35.40 -5.02
C VAL A 187 -22.93 -35.85 -6.13
N LEU A 188 -21.63 -35.81 -5.83
CA LEU A 188 -20.60 -36.31 -6.73
C LEU A 188 -20.04 -37.64 -6.21
N PRO A 189 -19.80 -38.61 -7.10
CA PRO A 189 -19.00 -39.78 -6.77
C PRO A 189 -17.53 -39.36 -6.61
N GLY A 190 -16.64 -40.30 -6.29
CA GLY A 190 -15.20 -40.03 -6.24
C GLY A 190 -14.66 -39.85 -4.81
N PRO A 191 -13.50 -39.17 -4.62
CA PRO A 191 -12.85 -39.06 -3.32
C PRO A 191 -13.63 -38.16 -2.33
N PRO A 192 -13.44 -38.34 -1.01
CA PRO A 192 -14.11 -37.53 0.00
C PRO A 192 -13.60 -36.09 0.02
N PHE A 193 -14.50 -35.13 -0.14
CA PHE A 193 -14.23 -33.70 -0.01
C PHE A 193 -15.26 -32.99 0.87
N ALA A 194 -14.89 -31.83 1.41
CA ALA A 194 -15.73 -30.98 2.24
C ALA A 194 -16.94 -30.44 1.47
N PRO A 195 -18.15 -30.48 2.04
CA PRO A 195 -19.31 -29.81 1.46
C PRO A 195 -19.05 -28.33 1.18
N ALA A 196 -19.43 -27.87 -0.01
CA ALA A 196 -19.23 -26.49 -0.42
C ALA A 196 -20.47 -25.92 -1.14
N VAL A 197 -20.67 -24.61 -1.02
CA VAL A 197 -21.69 -23.88 -1.79
C VAL A 197 -21.05 -23.22 -3.00
N LEU A 198 -21.49 -23.61 -4.19
CA LEU A 198 -21.10 -22.98 -5.44
C LEU A 198 -21.92 -21.72 -5.72
N PRO A 199 -21.37 -20.77 -6.51
CA PRO A 199 -22.13 -19.65 -7.07
C PRO A 199 -23.46 -20.12 -7.67
N GLY A 200 -24.55 -19.40 -7.38
CA GLY A 200 -25.90 -19.82 -7.78
C GLY A 200 -26.61 -20.77 -6.81
N ARG A 201 -26.10 -20.92 -5.58
CA ARG A 201 -26.76 -21.64 -4.47
C ARG A 201 -26.84 -23.16 -4.70
N THR A 202 -25.84 -23.74 -5.36
CA THR A 202 -25.72 -25.21 -5.49
C THR A 202 -24.82 -25.72 -4.37
N ILE A 203 -25.33 -26.60 -3.52
CA ILE A 203 -24.52 -27.30 -2.51
C ILE A 203 -23.97 -28.57 -3.17
N VAL A 204 -22.66 -28.79 -3.07
CA VAL A 204 -22.02 -29.99 -3.59
C VAL A 204 -21.58 -30.86 -2.42
N LEU A 205 -21.97 -32.13 -2.45
CA LEU A 205 -21.63 -33.14 -1.45
C LEU A 205 -20.85 -34.27 -2.11
N SER A 206 -19.88 -34.83 -1.38
CA SER A 206 -19.27 -36.11 -1.74
C SER A 206 -20.20 -37.26 -1.33
N GLN A 207 -20.18 -38.36 -2.08
CA GLN A 207 -20.90 -39.58 -1.68
C GLN A 207 -20.51 -40.03 -0.26
N GLN A 208 -19.22 -39.87 0.11
CA GLN A 208 -18.73 -40.22 1.44
C GLN A 208 -19.29 -39.34 2.55
N ALA A 209 -19.69 -38.10 2.26
CA ALA A 209 -20.37 -37.28 3.26
C ALA A 209 -21.73 -37.88 3.66
N ILE A 210 -22.41 -38.56 2.72
CA ILE A 210 -23.68 -39.25 2.99
C ILE A 210 -23.41 -40.58 3.71
N THR A 211 -22.49 -41.40 3.19
CA THR A 211 -22.27 -42.74 3.75
C THR A 211 -21.52 -42.76 5.08
N ARG A 212 -20.84 -41.67 5.45
CA ARG A 212 -20.20 -41.53 6.77
C ARG A 212 -21.11 -40.95 7.83
N ALA A 213 -22.21 -40.31 7.45
CA ALA A 213 -23.17 -39.79 8.42
C ALA A 213 -23.85 -40.96 9.15
N ALA A 214 -23.93 -40.90 10.48
CA ALA A 214 -24.53 -41.96 11.28
C ALA A 214 -26.05 -42.06 11.06
N ASP A 215 -26.71 -40.91 10.86
CA ASP A 215 -28.14 -40.80 10.67
C ASP A 215 -28.52 -39.61 9.77
N PRO A 216 -29.79 -39.51 9.34
CA PRO A 216 -30.26 -38.38 8.54
C PRO A 216 -30.11 -37.00 9.19
N ALA A 217 -30.15 -36.93 10.53
CA ALA A 217 -30.06 -35.67 11.26
C ALA A 217 -28.63 -35.13 11.26
N GLU A 218 -27.62 -35.98 11.32
CA GLU A 218 -26.21 -35.63 11.17
C GLU A 218 -25.92 -35.06 9.78
N LEU A 219 -26.41 -35.72 8.72
CA LEU A 219 -26.29 -35.19 7.36
C LEU A 219 -27.01 -33.84 7.20
N ALA A 220 -28.19 -33.70 7.81
CA ALA A 220 -28.94 -32.45 7.79
C ALA A 220 -28.16 -31.31 8.48
N ALA A 221 -27.57 -31.59 9.64
CA ALA A 221 -26.74 -30.63 10.37
C ALA A 221 -25.53 -30.20 9.54
N LEU A 222 -24.88 -31.14 8.85
CA LEU A 222 -23.79 -30.83 7.91
C LEU A 222 -24.26 -29.91 6.79
N VAL A 223 -25.38 -30.22 6.14
CA VAL A 223 -25.96 -29.38 5.06
C VAL A 223 -26.34 -27.99 5.56
N ILE A 224 -26.92 -27.88 6.76
CA ILE A 224 -27.26 -26.59 7.38
C ILE A 224 -26.00 -25.78 7.69
N ALA A 225 -24.98 -26.40 8.28
CA ALA A 225 -23.71 -25.77 8.56
C ALA A 225 -23.05 -25.25 7.28
N THR A 226 -23.07 -26.03 6.20
CA THR A 226 -22.59 -25.60 4.89
C THR A 226 -23.40 -24.44 4.34
N ALA A 227 -24.73 -24.48 4.39
CA ALA A 227 -25.58 -23.43 3.85
C ALA A 227 -25.49 -22.10 4.64
N THR A 228 -25.17 -22.16 5.93
CA THR A 228 -25.09 -20.99 6.84
C THR A 228 -23.67 -20.49 7.07
N ALA A 229 -22.65 -21.16 6.52
CA ALA A 229 -21.27 -20.73 6.62
C ALA A 229 -21.08 -19.29 6.07
N PRO A 230 -20.15 -18.50 6.63
CA PRO A 230 -19.89 -17.14 6.16
C PRO A 230 -19.53 -17.07 4.67
N THR A 231 -18.86 -18.09 4.15
CA THR A 231 -18.51 -18.24 2.73
C THR A 231 -19.73 -18.42 1.84
N SER A 232 -20.83 -18.96 2.39
CA SER A 232 -22.08 -19.25 1.68
C SER A 232 -22.95 -18.01 1.49
N ALA A 233 -22.79 -16.98 2.34
CA ALA A 233 -23.46 -15.69 2.16
C ALA A 233 -23.12 -15.05 0.81
N ASP A 234 -21.91 -15.29 0.29
CA ASP A 234 -21.50 -14.86 -1.03
C ASP A 234 -20.51 -15.86 -1.66
N ALA A 235 -21.03 -16.97 -2.16
CA ALA A 235 -20.23 -18.06 -2.74
C ALA A 235 -19.33 -17.65 -3.92
N LEU A 236 -19.56 -16.48 -4.53
CA LEU A 236 -18.70 -15.93 -5.59
C LEU A 236 -17.43 -15.28 -5.02
N ARG A 237 -17.50 -14.79 -3.78
CA ARG A 237 -16.41 -14.12 -3.08
C ARG A 237 -15.12 -14.93 -3.05
N PRO A 238 -15.07 -16.17 -2.50
CA PRO A 238 -13.84 -16.94 -2.42
C PRO A 238 -13.25 -17.24 -3.81
N LEU A 239 -14.09 -17.51 -4.82
CA LEU A 239 -13.66 -17.69 -6.20
C LEU A 239 -12.93 -16.45 -6.74
N LEU A 240 -13.49 -15.24 -6.55
CA LEU A 240 -12.84 -14.00 -7.03
C LEU A 240 -11.56 -13.66 -6.26
N GLU A 241 -11.49 -14.04 -4.98
CA GLU A 241 -10.28 -13.92 -4.16
C GLU A 241 -9.15 -14.78 -4.74
N ASP A 242 -9.44 -16.03 -5.09
CA ASP A 242 -8.47 -16.95 -5.69
C ASP A 242 -8.15 -16.61 -7.15
N ALA A 243 -9.14 -16.14 -7.92
CA ALA A 243 -8.99 -15.79 -9.34
C ALA A 243 -8.14 -14.52 -9.57
N GLY A 244 -8.08 -13.64 -8.57
CA GLY A 244 -7.30 -12.41 -8.60
C GLY A 244 -7.92 -11.27 -9.40
N PHE A 245 -7.18 -10.15 -9.47
CA PHE A 245 -7.67 -8.89 -10.02
C PHE A 245 -8.02 -8.96 -11.50
N ALA A 246 -7.16 -9.57 -12.33
CA ALA A 246 -7.36 -9.62 -13.78
C ALA A 246 -8.64 -10.38 -14.17
N ALA A 247 -8.91 -11.51 -13.52
CA ALA A 247 -10.13 -12.29 -13.73
C ALA A 247 -11.38 -11.54 -13.24
N THR A 248 -11.29 -10.86 -12.10
CA THR A 248 -12.36 -10.02 -11.56
C THR A 248 -12.68 -8.85 -12.50
N ALA A 249 -11.65 -8.20 -13.04
CA ALA A 249 -11.81 -7.12 -14.02
C ALA A 249 -12.44 -7.63 -15.33
N SER A 250 -12.01 -8.81 -15.82
CA SER A 250 -12.63 -9.47 -16.98
C SER A 250 -14.12 -9.71 -16.77
N LEU A 251 -14.52 -10.22 -15.60
CA LEU A 251 -15.93 -10.46 -15.29
C LEU A 251 -16.75 -9.16 -15.31
N LEU A 252 -16.18 -8.03 -14.88
CA LEU A 252 -16.86 -6.73 -14.94
C LEU A 252 -17.00 -6.18 -16.35
N THR A 253 -15.95 -6.32 -17.17
CA THR A 253 -15.90 -5.67 -18.47
C THR A 253 -16.55 -6.51 -19.56
N THR A 254 -16.39 -7.83 -19.49
CA THR A 254 -16.89 -8.79 -20.49
C THR A 254 -18.14 -9.53 -20.04
N GLY A 255 -18.41 -9.57 -18.73
CA GLY A 255 -19.47 -10.40 -18.17
C GLY A 255 -19.05 -11.87 -17.95
N ASP A 256 -17.82 -12.25 -18.30
CA ASP A 256 -17.31 -13.61 -18.21
C ASP A 256 -16.06 -13.75 -17.35
N LEU A 257 -16.02 -14.84 -16.58
CA LEU A 257 -14.84 -15.23 -15.81
C LEU A 257 -13.97 -16.19 -16.67
N PRO A 258 -12.66 -15.96 -16.77
CA PRO A 258 -11.77 -16.87 -17.49
C PRO A 258 -11.84 -18.31 -16.96
N GLN A 259 -11.62 -19.30 -17.83
CA GLN A 259 -11.74 -20.73 -17.50
C GLN A 259 -10.71 -21.20 -16.46
N ALA A 260 -9.44 -20.81 -16.60
CA ALA A 260 -8.36 -21.31 -15.74
C ALA A 260 -8.61 -21.09 -14.23
N PRO A 261 -9.04 -19.89 -13.77
CA PRO A 261 -9.45 -19.72 -12.38
C PRO A 261 -10.59 -20.65 -11.91
N MET A 262 -11.56 -20.95 -12.78
CA MET A 262 -12.67 -21.83 -12.44
C MET A 262 -12.23 -23.29 -12.29
N VAL A 263 -11.31 -23.75 -13.15
CA VAL A 263 -10.69 -25.09 -13.06
C VAL A 263 -9.90 -25.22 -11.76
N ASN A 264 -9.00 -24.26 -11.48
CA ASN A 264 -8.19 -24.28 -10.27
C ASN A 264 -9.04 -24.25 -8.99
N TYR A 265 -10.13 -23.48 -9.02
CA TYR A 265 -11.07 -23.43 -7.90
C TYR A 265 -11.83 -24.74 -7.69
N ALA A 266 -12.26 -25.40 -8.78
CA ALA A 266 -12.87 -26.73 -8.72
C ALA A 266 -11.94 -27.75 -8.07
N HIS A 267 -10.67 -27.78 -8.49
CA HIS A 267 -9.65 -28.67 -7.91
C HIS A 267 -9.45 -28.39 -6.42
N LYS A 268 -9.30 -27.12 -6.03
CA LYS A 268 -9.16 -26.70 -4.63
C LYS A 268 -10.35 -27.13 -3.76
N LEU A 269 -11.57 -27.15 -4.29
CA LEU A 269 -12.73 -27.66 -3.55
C LEU A 269 -12.67 -29.18 -3.34
N LEU A 270 -12.19 -29.93 -4.33
CA LEU A 270 -12.03 -31.39 -4.22
C LEU A 270 -10.89 -31.80 -3.26
N GLU A 271 -9.86 -30.96 -3.11
CA GLU A 271 -8.76 -31.19 -2.17
C GLU A 271 -9.11 -30.84 -0.72
N GLN A 272 -10.20 -30.11 -0.47
CA GLN A 272 -10.62 -29.76 0.89
C GLN A 272 -11.08 -31.00 1.64
N SER A 273 -10.39 -31.31 2.73
CA SER A 273 -10.69 -32.48 3.54
C SER A 273 -12.06 -32.38 4.23
N LEU A 274 -12.80 -33.48 4.21
CA LEU A 274 -14.09 -33.57 4.89
C LEU A 274 -13.91 -33.25 6.38
N PRO A 275 -14.64 -32.27 6.94
CA PRO A 275 -14.51 -31.95 8.35
C PRO A 275 -14.93 -33.14 9.22
N PRO A 276 -14.29 -33.33 10.39
CA PRO A 276 -14.73 -34.35 11.32
C PRO A 276 -16.16 -34.05 11.79
N VAL A 277 -16.98 -35.09 11.81
CA VAL A 277 -18.42 -35.07 12.16
C VAL A 277 -18.72 -34.32 13.47
N THR A 278 -17.81 -34.38 14.44
CA THR A 278 -17.95 -33.75 15.76
C THR A 278 -17.78 -32.23 15.78
N ALA A 279 -17.28 -31.61 14.70
CA ALA A 279 -17.09 -30.16 14.62
C ALA A 279 -18.33 -29.39 14.12
N ALA A 280 -19.34 -30.10 13.58
CA ALA A 280 -20.64 -29.51 13.27
C ALA A 280 -21.43 -29.39 14.58
N GLY A 281 -21.46 -28.17 15.14
CA GLY A 281 -22.10 -27.88 16.42
C GLY A 281 -23.47 -28.55 16.56
N SER A 282 -23.64 -29.19 17.72
CA SER A 282 -24.83 -29.89 18.19
C SER A 282 -26.06 -28.98 18.26
N THR A 283 -26.59 -28.61 17.10
CA THR A 283 -27.97 -28.15 17.00
C THR A 283 -28.77 -29.40 16.64
N PRO A 284 -29.48 -30.02 17.60
CA PRO A 284 -30.37 -31.12 17.26
C PRO A 284 -31.39 -30.57 16.26
N VAL A 285 -31.34 -31.09 15.03
CA VAL A 285 -32.44 -30.89 14.09
C VAL A 285 -33.62 -31.65 14.69
N ALA A 286 -34.50 -30.94 15.39
CA ALA A 286 -35.66 -31.54 16.03
C ALA A 286 -36.68 -31.94 14.95
N GLY A 287 -36.78 -33.25 14.68
CA GLY A 287 -37.78 -33.85 13.82
C GLY A 287 -37.22 -34.91 12.86
N ASP A 288 -38.10 -35.78 12.34
CA ASP A 288 -37.79 -36.75 11.28
C ASP A 288 -37.41 -36.00 10.00
N VAL A 289 -36.10 -35.79 9.78
CA VAL A 289 -35.60 -35.12 8.57
C VAL A 289 -35.89 -35.97 7.33
N LEU A 290 -35.72 -37.29 7.45
CA LEU A 290 -36.03 -38.30 6.44
C LEU A 290 -36.61 -39.53 7.15
N ASN A 291 -37.52 -40.24 6.49
CA ASN A 291 -37.92 -41.57 6.92
C ASN A 291 -36.88 -42.62 6.49
N ASP A 292 -36.97 -43.83 7.03
CA ASP A 292 -36.02 -44.92 6.77
C ASP A 292 -35.90 -45.28 5.27
N ASN A 293 -37.02 -45.28 4.53
CA ASN A 293 -37.03 -45.62 3.11
C ASN A 293 -36.28 -44.57 2.28
N ASP A 294 -36.52 -43.30 2.56
CA ASP A 294 -35.84 -42.19 1.90
C ASP A 294 -34.35 -42.17 2.28
N TRP A 295 -34.00 -42.51 3.52
CA TRP A 295 -32.61 -42.64 3.95
C TRP A 295 -31.85 -43.73 3.19
N VAL A 296 -32.44 -44.92 3.07
CA VAL A 296 -31.85 -46.03 2.28
C VAL A 296 -31.73 -45.64 0.80
N GLY A 297 -32.74 -44.98 0.24
CA GLY A 297 -32.67 -44.44 -1.13
C GLY A 297 -31.53 -43.45 -1.31
N LEU A 298 -31.30 -42.57 -0.33
CA LEU A 298 -30.22 -41.58 -0.35
C LEU A 298 -28.84 -42.23 -0.26
N LEU A 299 -28.66 -43.25 0.58
CA LEU A 299 -27.42 -44.03 0.64
C LEU A 299 -27.09 -44.70 -0.70
N GLY A 300 -28.11 -45.07 -1.46
CA GLY A 300 -28.00 -45.65 -2.80
C GLY A 300 -27.90 -44.66 -3.95
N ILE A 301 -27.76 -43.35 -3.71
CA ILE A 301 -27.90 -42.33 -4.76
C ILE A 301 -26.92 -42.50 -5.95
N CYS A 302 -25.77 -43.12 -5.70
CA CYS A 302 -24.70 -43.36 -6.69
C CYS A 302 -24.64 -44.82 -7.20
N ASN A 303 -25.59 -45.70 -6.86
CA ASN A 303 -25.55 -47.13 -7.19
C ASN A 303 -25.98 -47.48 -8.63
N ASN A 304 -25.95 -46.51 -9.55
CA ASN A 304 -26.48 -46.67 -10.91
C ASN A 304 -25.39 -47.09 -11.91
#